data_AF-A0A2V5TXG6-F1
#
_entry.id   AF-A0A2V5TXG6-F1
#
_cell.length_a   1.000
_cell.length_b   1.000
_cell.length_c   1.000
_cell.angle_alpha   90.00
_cell.angle_beta   90.00
_cell.angle_gamma   90.00
#
_symmetry.space_group_name_H-M   'P 1'
#
loop_
_entity.id
_entity.type
_entity.pdbx_description
1 polymer ?
#
loop_
_entity_poly.entity_id
_entity_poly.type
_entity_poly.pdbx_seq_one_letter_code
_entity_poly.pdbx_strand_id
1 'polypeptide(L)'
;MHLFAIVLVLLIGGTFVGVAISGAIRCQHKTGKQWWVEATGLILVALGGAGFFGIAFSAVGGLSWLPLSFEWPVGSATGILTLPDGKHVVPVQAPDRIQVYAPDWKFLKGWYLDAHAGWFDIRPAGTDKIEVRTARGQLRYLYDLDGTMLSRGTYALGAYDNSPAAGGFAKVPTPWWLWMLTSPAHSWIVAAVGGALVYLSTRRKGRANDAG
;
A
#
# COMPACT_ATOMS: atom_id res chain seq x y z
N MET A 1 -11.72 -17.11 2.63
CA MET A 1 -11.11 -16.51 1.42
C MET A 1 -9.76 -15.83 1.73
N HIS A 2 -9.61 -15.14 2.87
CA HIS A 2 -8.34 -14.47 3.24
C HIS A 2 -7.10 -15.37 3.24
N LEU A 3 -7.17 -16.58 3.81
CA LEU A 3 -5.99 -17.46 3.89
C LEU A 3 -5.39 -17.81 2.51
N PHE A 4 -6.24 -18.13 1.53
CA PHE A 4 -5.80 -18.43 0.17
C PHE A 4 -5.12 -17.22 -0.49
N ALA A 5 -5.74 -16.03 -0.38
CA ALA A 5 -5.18 -14.79 -0.91
C ALA A 5 -3.86 -14.42 -0.23
N ILE A 6 -3.76 -14.60 1.08
CA ILE A 6 -2.53 -14.41 1.87
C ILE A 6 -1.42 -15.33 1.35
N VAL A 7 -1.69 -16.63 1.24
CA VAL A 7 -0.71 -17.61 0.75
C VAL A 7 -0.26 -17.26 -0.67
N LEU A 8 -1.18 -16.86 -1.54
CA LEU A 8 -0.86 -16.45 -2.91
C LEU A 8 0.04 -15.21 -2.93
N VAL A 9 -0.27 -14.18 -2.14
CA VAL A 9 0.55 -12.96 -2.03
C VAL A 9 1.95 -13.30 -1.52
N LEU A 10 2.06 -14.18 -0.52
CA LEU A 10 3.36 -14.61 0.01
C LEU A 10 4.16 -15.43 -1.00
N LEU A 11 3.51 -16.33 -1.76
CA LEU A 11 4.17 -17.11 -2.79
C LEU A 11 4.71 -16.21 -3.90
N ILE A 12 3.89 -15.31 -4.45
CA ILE A 12 4.31 -14.40 -5.52
C ILE A 12 5.37 -13.43 -4.98
N GLY A 13 5.15 -12.81 -3.82
CA GLY A 13 6.14 -11.93 -3.19
C GLY A 13 7.46 -12.64 -2.88
N GLY A 14 7.40 -13.90 -2.46
CA GLY A 14 8.57 -14.75 -2.23
C GLY A 14 9.41 -14.96 -3.50
N THR A 15 8.79 -15.00 -4.69
CA THR A 15 9.56 -15.09 -5.94
C THR A 15 10.42 -13.84 -6.19
N PHE A 16 9.94 -12.65 -5.85
CA PHE A 16 10.71 -11.41 -5.98
C PHE A 16 11.91 -11.39 -5.03
N VAL A 17 11.71 -11.84 -3.80
CA VAL A 17 12.81 -12.03 -2.83
C VAL A 17 13.80 -13.07 -3.34
N GLY A 18 13.32 -14.19 -3.87
CA GLY A 18 14.16 -15.24 -4.46
C GLY A 18 14.99 -14.75 -5.64
N VAL A 19 14.42 -13.91 -6.51
CA VAL A 19 15.15 -13.25 -7.63
C VAL A 19 16.22 -12.30 -7.09
N ALA A 20 15.89 -11.48 -6.08
CA ALA A 20 16.86 -10.56 -5.47
C ALA A 20 18.03 -11.31 -4.82
N ILE A 21 17.76 -12.37 -4.06
CA ILE A 21 18.79 -13.24 -3.45
C ILE A 21 19.64 -13.91 -4.52
N SER A 22 19.01 -14.50 -5.54
CA SER A 22 19.72 -15.17 -6.64
C SER A 22 20.60 -14.19 -7.41
N GLY A 23 20.13 -12.96 -7.63
CA GLY A 23 20.90 -11.87 -8.23
C GLY A 23 22.09 -11.48 -7.36
N ALA A 24 21.89 -11.34 -6.04
CA ALA A 24 22.96 -10.99 -5.10
C ALA A 24 24.08 -12.03 -5.08
N ILE A 25 23.74 -13.32 -5.12
CA ILE A 25 24.72 -14.41 -5.22
C ILE A 25 25.52 -14.30 -6.53
N ARG A 26 24.85 -14.07 -7.67
CA ARG A 26 25.54 -13.89 -8.97
C ARG A 26 26.44 -12.65 -9.01
N CYS A 27 26.07 -11.62 -8.26
CA CYS A 27 26.82 -10.36 -8.17
C CYS A 27 28.18 -10.51 -7.46
N GLN A 28 28.40 -11.60 -6.68
CA GLN A 28 29.66 -11.84 -5.96
C GLN A 28 30.89 -11.97 -6.87
N HIS A 29 30.69 -12.30 -8.15
CA HIS A 29 31.77 -12.42 -9.13
C HIS A 29 32.03 -11.14 -9.94
N LYS A 30 31.31 -10.04 -9.66
CA LYS A 30 31.50 -8.75 -10.35
C LYS A 30 32.31 -7.80 -9.48
N THR A 31 33.17 -7.00 -10.09
CA THR A 31 34.00 -5.99 -9.42
C THR A 31 33.76 -4.59 -9.97
N GLY A 32 34.10 -3.57 -9.18
CA GLY A 32 34.07 -2.16 -9.59
C GLY A 32 32.66 -1.61 -9.87
N LYS A 33 32.53 -0.76 -10.91
CA LYS A 33 31.29 -0.02 -11.21
C LYS A 33 30.10 -0.93 -11.54
N GLN A 34 30.35 -2.11 -12.12
CA GLN A 34 29.27 -3.04 -12.49
C GLN A 34 28.60 -3.65 -11.26
N TRP A 35 29.38 -3.94 -10.22
CA TRP A 35 28.87 -4.44 -8.95
C TRP A 35 27.91 -3.44 -8.30
N TRP A 36 28.31 -2.17 -8.19
CA TRP A 36 27.47 -1.13 -7.57
C TRP A 36 26.15 -0.91 -8.30
N VAL A 37 26.15 -0.93 -9.65
CA VAL A 37 24.93 -0.76 -10.45
C VAL A 37 23.98 -1.93 -10.25
N GLU A 38 24.48 -3.17 -10.29
CA GLU A 38 23.64 -4.35 -10.09
C GLU A 38 23.13 -4.46 -8.65
N ALA A 39 23.99 -4.23 -7.66
CA ALA A 39 23.60 -4.24 -6.24
C ALA A 39 22.51 -3.20 -5.95
N THR A 40 22.67 -1.97 -6.44
CA THR A 40 21.64 -0.93 -6.31
C THR A 40 20.34 -1.34 -7.00
N GLY A 41 20.45 -1.91 -8.21
CA GLY A 41 19.30 -2.41 -8.95
C GLY A 41 18.53 -3.49 -8.19
N LEU A 42 19.23 -4.47 -7.62
CA LEU A 42 18.64 -5.54 -6.82
C LEU A 42 17.97 -5.02 -5.54
N ILE A 43 18.60 -4.06 -4.86
CA ILE A 43 18.00 -3.40 -3.68
C ILE A 43 16.69 -2.71 -4.07
N LEU A 44 16.67 -1.95 -5.17
CA LEU A 44 15.45 -1.27 -5.63
C LEU A 44 14.35 -2.25 -6.06
N VAL A 45 14.70 -3.36 -6.75
CA VAL A 45 13.74 -4.43 -7.06
C VAL A 45 13.15 -5.03 -5.78
N ALA A 46 14.00 -5.31 -4.78
CA ALA A 46 13.56 -5.86 -3.51
C ALA A 46 12.66 -4.87 -2.75
N LEU A 47 13.02 -3.60 -2.67
CA LEU A 47 12.24 -2.55 -2.01
C LEU A 47 10.89 -2.32 -2.71
N GLY A 48 10.89 -2.21 -4.04
CA GLY A 48 9.65 -2.05 -4.82
C GLY A 48 8.74 -3.27 -4.73
N GLY A 49 9.32 -4.48 -4.79
CA GLY A 49 8.58 -5.71 -4.56
C GLY A 49 7.99 -5.76 -3.14
N ALA A 50 8.80 -5.53 -2.11
CA ALA A 50 8.35 -5.48 -0.72
C ALA A 50 7.26 -4.43 -0.50
N GLY A 51 7.36 -3.26 -1.13
CA GLY A 51 6.32 -2.24 -1.07
C GLY A 51 5.01 -2.70 -1.70
N PHE A 52 5.04 -3.26 -2.91
CA PHE A 52 3.82 -3.73 -3.59
C PHE A 52 3.17 -4.89 -2.84
N PHE A 53 3.94 -5.93 -2.50
CA PHE A 53 3.41 -7.11 -1.82
C PHE A 53 3.07 -6.82 -0.36
N GLY A 54 3.75 -5.87 0.30
CA GLY A 54 3.37 -5.39 1.63
C GLY A 54 2.00 -4.70 1.64
N ILE A 55 1.74 -3.83 0.65
CA ILE A 55 0.42 -3.22 0.44
C ILE A 55 -0.64 -4.31 0.19
N ALA A 56 -0.37 -5.22 -0.75
CA ALA A 56 -1.30 -6.30 -1.08
C ALA A 56 -1.57 -7.24 0.12
N PHE A 57 -0.53 -7.55 0.90
CA PHE A 57 -0.63 -8.37 2.10
C PHE A 57 -1.47 -7.69 3.19
N SER A 58 -1.34 -6.36 3.34
CA SER A 58 -2.24 -5.59 4.18
C SER A 58 -3.68 -5.69 3.71
N ALA A 59 -3.94 -5.45 2.41
CA ALA A 59 -5.27 -5.40 1.82
C ALA A 59 -6.05 -6.71 1.91
N VAL A 60 -5.36 -7.85 1.97
CA VAL A 60 -5.99 -9.17 2.16
C VAL A 60 -6.16 -9.57 3.62
N GLY A 61 -5.80 -8.68 4.56
CA GLY A 61 -5.91 -8.88 6.01
C GLY A 61 -4.69 -9.48 6.69
N GLY A 62 -3.58 -9.66 5.97
CA GLY A 62 -2.33 -10.23 6.50
C GLY A 62 -1.67 -9.36 7.57
N LEU A 63 -2.01 -8.07 7.62
CA LEU A 63 -1.56 -7.10 8.63
C LEU A 63 -2.71 -6.54 9.49
N SER A 64 -3.82 -7.28 9.59
CA SER A 64 -4.97 -6.90 10.43
C SER A 64 -4.64 -6.82 11.93
N TRP A 65 -3.54 -7.45 12.35
CA TRP A 65 -3.04 -7.46 13.73
C TRP A 65 -2.19 -6.23 14.10
N LEU A 66 -1.88 -5.33 13.16
CA LEU A 66 -1.12 -4.11 13.45
C LEU A 66 -1.87 -3.24 14.49
N PRO A 67 -1.15 -2.64 15.46
CA PRO A 67 -1.77 -1.86 16.51
C PRO A 67 -2.42 -0.59 15.95
N LEU A 68 -3.36 -0.01 16.72
CA LEU A 68 -4.00 1.26 16.37
C LEU A 68 -3.01 2.41 16.21
N SER A 69 -1.86 2.33 16.89
CA SER A 69 -0.78 3.32 16.80
C SER A 69 0.10 3.18 15.55
N PHE A 70 -0.18 2.23 14.65
CA PHE A 70 0.58 2.05 13.43
C PHE A 70 0.06 2.97 12.31
N GLU A 71 0.94 3.87 11.85
CA GLU A 71 0.70 4.73 10.71
C GLU A 71 1.17 4.08 9.40
N TRP A 72 0.25 3.97 8.43
CA TRP A 72 0.56 3.64 7.06
C TRP A 72 0.91 4.91 6.25
N PRO A 73 1.99 4.94 5.46
CA PRO A 73 2.32 6.08 4.60
C PRO A 73 1.21 6.36 3.58
N VAL A 74 0.62 7.56 3.59
CA VAL A 74 -0.53 7.88 2.70
C VAL A 74 -0.10 8.67 1.47
N GLY A 75 0.73 9.70 1.62
CA GLY A 75 1.12 10.64 0.57
C GLY A 75 -0.03 11.54 0.07
N SER A 76 -1.10 10.95 -0.45
CA SER A 76 -2.32 11.63 -0.87
C SER A 76 -3.53 10.72 -0.77
N ALA A 77 -4.68 11.25 -0.36
CA ALA A 77 -5.92 10.50 -0.31
C ALA A 77 -7.09 11.30 -0.88
N THR A 78 -8.04 10.57 -1.46
CA THR A 78 -9.36 11.05 -1.89
C THR A 78 -10.41 10.51 -0.93
N GLY A 79 -11.55 11.21 -0.79
CA GLY A 79 -12.60 10.78 0.11
C GLY A 79 -12.29 11.06 1.59
N ILE A 80 -11.44 12.04 1.88
CA ILE A 80 -11.12 12.44 3.26
C ILE A 80 -12.33 13.14 3.89
N LEU A 81 -12.70 12.69 5.09
CA LEU A 81 -13.73 13.33 5.90
C LEU A 81 -13.05 14.25 6.92
N THR A 82 -13.43 15.51 6.99
CA THR A 82 -13.04 16.40 8.09
C THR A 82 -14.21 16.53 9.04
N LEU A 83 -13.99 16.19 10.30
CA LEU A 83 -15.00 16.22 11.36
C LEU A 83 -15.16 17.64 11.92
N PRO A 84 -16.26 17.93 12.63
CA PRO A 84 -16.49 19.26 13.22
C PRO A 84 -15.40 19.74 14.19
N ASP A 85 -14.69 18.81 14.84
CA ASP A 85 -13.55 19.09 15.73
C ASP A 85 -12.22 19.29 14.98
N GLY A 86 -12.26 19.28 13.64
CA GLY A 86 -11.12 19.48 12.75
C GLY A 86 -10.28 18.23 12.49
N LYS A 87 -10.60 17.08 13.10
CA LYS A 87 -9.88 15.83 12.80
C LYS A 87 -10.14 15.39 11.36
N HIS A 88 -9.14 14.76 10.75
CA HIS A 88 -9.24 14.19 9.41
C HIS A 88 -9.33 12.67 9.50
N VAL A 89 -10.38 12.09 8.94
CA VAL A 89 -10.50 10.64 8.72
C VAL A 89 -10.14 10.35 7.27
N VAL A 90 -9.12 9.54 7.09
CA VAL A 90 -8.46 9.28 5.81
C VAL A 90 -8.67 7.83 5.41
N PRO A 91 -9.37 7.55 4.31
CA PRO A 91 -9.44 6.23 3.73
C PRO A 91 -8.14 5.94 2.97
N VAL A 92 -7.37 4.95 3.44
CA VAL A 92 -6.13 4.50 2.80
C VAL A 92 -6.46 3.25 2.02
N GLN A 93 -6.79 3.46 0.75
CA GLN A 93 -7.45 2.44 -0.05
C GLN A 93 -6.57 1.25 -0.39
N ALA A 94 -5.33 1.49 -0.80
CA ALA A 94 -4.46 0.43 -1.27
C ALA A 94 -4.15 -0.67 -0.23
N PRO A 95 -3.89 -0.35 1.06
CA PRO A 95 -3.67 -1.35 2.11
C PRO A 95 -4.96 -1.76 2.86
N ASP A 96 -6.15 -1.33 2.41
CA ASP A 96 -7.44 -1.42 3.12
C ASP A 96 -7.38 -0.94 4.58
N ARG A 97 -7.01 0.32 4.80
CA ARG A 97 -6.93 0.91 6.15
C ARG A 97 -7.70 2.22 6.27
N ILE A 98 -8.12 2.55 7.49
CA ILE A 98 -8.63 3.86 7.86
C ILE A 98 -7.66 4.47 8.86
N GLN A 99 -7.36 5.76 8.70
CA GLN A 99 -6.47 6.49 9.59
C GLN A 99 -7.10 7.81 10.03
N VAL A 100 -6.91 8.18 11.28
CA VAL A 100 -7.41 9.41 11.88
C VAL A 100 -6.23 10.29 12.23
N TYR A 101 -6.32 11.55 11.82
CA TYR A 101 -5.32 12.58 12.03
C TYR A 101 -5.93 13.74 12.81
N ALA A 102 -5.09 14.38 13.62
CA ALA A 102 -5.40 15.67 14.24
C ALA A 102 -5.49 16.79 13.17
N PRO A 103 -6.04 17.97 13.52
CA PRO A 103 -6.12 19.11 12.59
C PRO A 103 -4.76 19.57 12.03
N ASP A 104 -3.66 19.26 12.72
CA ASP A 104 -2.28 19.55 12.29
C ASP A 104 -1.63 18.41 11.50
N TRP A 105 -2.42 17.43 11.03
CA TRP A 105 -1.98 16.23 10.33
C TRP A 105 -1.06 15.31 11.13
N LYS A 106 -1.03 15.42 12.47
CA LYS A 106 -0.41 14.38 13.29
C LYS A 106 -1.28 13.14 13.33
N PHE A 107 -0.67 12.00 13.04
CA PHE A 107 -1.34 10.71 13.15
C PHE A 107 -1.81 10.45 14.59
N LEU A 108 -3.07 10.06 14.73
CA LEU A 108 -3.66 9.69 16.03
C LEU A 108 -3.82 8.19 16.14
N LYS A 109 -4.42 7.56 15.12
CA LYS A 109 -4.65 6.11 15.08
C LYS A 109 -5.08 5.62 13.70
N GLY A 110 -5.01 4.32 13.47
CA GLY A 110 -5.53 3.69 12.28
C GLY A 110 -5.77 2.19 12.44
N TRP A 111 -6.69 1.65 11.65
CA TRP A 111 -7.08 0.24 11.74
C TRP A 111 -7.29 -0.36 10.35
N TYR A 112 -7.30 -1.70 10.32
CA TYR A 112 -7.64 -2.46 9.13
C TYR A 112 -9.15 -2.46 8.89
N LEU A 113 -9.52 -2.29 7.63
CA LEU A 113 -10.88 -2.45 7.12
C LEU A 113 -10.88 -3.65 6.17
N ASP A 114 -11.89 -4.50 6.23
CA ASP A 114 -12.03 -5.54 5.22
C ASP A 114 -12.80 -5.03 4.00
N ALA A 115 -12.08 -4.42 3.04
CA ALA A 115 -12.64 -3.92 1.78
C ALA A 115 -12.43 -4.88 0.60
N HIS A 116 -11.94 -6.10 0.88
CA HIS A 116 -11.67 -7.14 -0.12
C HIS A 116 -10.70 -6.63 -1.23
N ALA A 117 -9.66 -5.89 -0.82
CA ALA A 117 -8.67 -5.27 -1.69
C ALA A 117 -9.31 -4.41 -2.80
N GLY A 118 -10.32 -3.64 -2.44
CA GLY A 118 -11.17 -2.86 -3.35
C GLY A 118 -11.37 -1.43 -2.88
N TRP A 119 -11.98 -0.62 -3.75
CA TRP A 119 -12.34 0.75 -3.41
C TRP A 119 -13.39 0.78 -2.30
N PHE A 120 -13.29 1.77 -1.43
CA PHE A 120 -14.31 2.06 -0.42
C PHE A 120 -14.44 3.56 -0.22
N ASP A 121 -15.63 3.99 0.22
CA ASP A 121 -15.89 5.36 0.64
C ASP A 121 -16.17 5.43 2.14
N ILE A 122 -15.94 6.61 2.71
CA ILE A 122 -16.30 6.92 4.09
C ILE A 122 -17.29 8.07 4.13
N ARG A 123 -18.19 8.03 5.11
CA ARG A 123 -19.28 8.99 5.28
C ARG A 123 -19.44 9.32 6.76
N PRO A 124 -19.84 10.56 7.09
CA PRO A 124 -20.18 10.90 8.46
C PRO A 124 -21.44 10.12 8.88
N ALA A 125 -21.41 9.53 10.07
CA ALA A 125 -22.54 8.82 10.67
C ALA A 125 -22.86 9.35 12.08
N GLY A 126 -22.81 10.68 12.22
CA GLY A 126 -22.86 11.39 13.51
C GLY A 126 -21.59 12.22 13.73
N THR A 127 -21.32 12.57 14.98
CA THR A 127 -20.16 13.40 15.38
C THR A 127 -18.89 12.58 15.62
N ASP A 128 -19.04 11.31 16.00
CA ASP A 128 -17.99 10.42 16.51
C ASP A 128 -17.98 9.05 15.79
N LYS A 129 -18.66 8.97 14.66
CA LYS A 129 -18.84 7.72 13.91
C LYS A 129 -18.70 7.96 12.42
N ILE A 130 -18.20 6.94 11.75
CA ILE A 130 -18.10 6.88 10.31
C ILE A 130 -18.80 5.65 9.78
N GLU A 131 -19.51 5.83 8.68
CA GLU A 131 -19.96 4.74 7.85
C GLU A 131 -18.95 4.51 6.74
N VAL A 132 -18.66 3.24 6.48
CA VAL A 132 -17.74 2.81 5.43
C VAL A 132 -18.47 1.86 4.49
N ARG A 133 -18.39 2.10 3.19
CA ARG A 133 -19.02 1.22 2.19
C ARG A 133 -17.99 0.72 1.21
N THR A 134 -18.00 -0.57 0.95
CA THR A 134 -17.02 -1.23 0.08
C THR A 134 -17.62 -1.47 -1.29
N ALA A 135 -16.95 -1.03 -2.35
CA ALA A 135 -17.40 -1.27 -3.73
C ALA A 135 -17.56 -2.77 -4.02
N ARG A 136 -16.68 -3.59 -3.44
CA ARG A 136 -16.74 -5.06 -3.52
C ARG A 136 -17.53 -5.63 -2.36
N GLY A 137 -18.41 -6.59 -2.66
CA GLY A 137 -19.19 -7.32 -1.65
C GLY A 137 -20.37 -6.54 -1.06
N GLN A 138 -20.57 -5.27 -1.45
CA GLN A 138 -21.67 -4.42 -0.99
C GLN A 138 -21.75 -4.33 0.54
N LEU A 139 -20.60 -4.26 1.20
CA LEU A 139 -20.53 -4.27 2.65
C LEU A 139 -20.63 -2.86 3.18
N ARG A 140 -21.37 -2.72 4.28
CA ARG A 140 -21.53 -1.49 5.04
C ARG A 140 -21.00 -1.74 6.45
N TYR A 141 -20.08 -0.91 6.89
CA TYR A 141 -19.54 -0.94 8.24
C TYR A 141 -19.85 0.38 8.94
N LEU A 142 -20.15 0.29 10.23
CA LEU A 142 -20.22 1.44 11.11
C LEU A 142 -19.11 1.33 12.13
N TYR A 143 -18.24 2.33 12.17
CA TYR A 143 -17.14 2.42 13.12
C TYR A 143 -17.31 3.65 14.01
N ASP A 144 -16.89 3.54 15.26
CA ASP A 144 -16.52 4.73 16.03
C ASP A 144 -15.14 5.26 15.56
N LEU A 145 -14.75 6.44 16.04
CA LEU A 145 -13.44 7.00 15.74
C LEU A 145 -12.28 6.31 16.45
N ASP A 146 -12.52 5.38 17.37
CA ASP A 146 -11.50 4.58 18.03
C ASP A 146 -11.13 3.31 17.23
N GLY A 147 -11.87 3.03 16.15
CA GLY A 147 -11.67 1.89 15.27
C GLY A 147 -12.46 0.66 15.70
N THR A 148 -13.38 0.79 16.67
CA THR A 148 -14.30 -0.28 17.06
C THR A 148 -15.42 -0.40 16.03
N MET A 149 -15.58 -1.60 15.47
CA MET A 149 -16.71 -1.89 14.59
C MET A 149 -17.99 -2.02 15.42
N LEU A 150 -18.91 -1.06 15.25
CA LEU A 150 -20.20 -1.04 15.93
C LEU A 150 -21.25 -1.90 15.20
N SER A 151 -21.18 -1.94 13.87
CA SER A 151 -22.12 -2.70 13.04
C SER A 151 -21.50 -3.11 11.72
N ARG A 152 -21.95 -4.26 11.20
CA ARG A 152 -21.67 -4.75 9.86
C ARG A 152 -22.98 -5.15 9.20
N GLY A 153 -23.17 -4.75 7.96
CA GLY A 153 -24.32 -5.11 7.14
C GLY A 153 -24.02 -5.00 5.66
N THR A 154 -25.07 -4.93 4.86
CA THR A 154 -24.99 -4.76 3.41
C THR A 154 -25.84 -3.57 2.96
N TYR A 155 -25.67 -3.14 1.70
CA TYR A 155 -26.49 -2.10 1.09
C TYR A 155 -27.00 -2.53 -0.30
N ALA A 156 -28.05 -1.86 -0.78
CA ALA A 156 -28.71 -2.18 -2.05
C ALA A 156 -27.78 -2.06 -3.27
N LEU A 157 -27.97 -2.92 -4.27
CA LEU A 157 -27.18 -2.89 -5.51
C LEU A 157 -27.28 -1.52 -6.20
N GLY A 158 -26.14 -1.00 -6.66
CA GLY A 158 -26.05 0.33 -7.31
C GLY A 158 -26.02 1.52 -6.35
N ALA A 159 -26.26 1.35 -5.04
CA ALA A 159 -26.22 2.46 -4.08
C ALA A 159 -24.81 3.02 -3.85
N TYR A 160 -23.76 2.28 -4.24
CA TYR A 160 -22.38 2.76 -4.19
C TYR A 160 -22.13 3.85 -5.24
N ASP A 161 -22.45 3.54 -6.50
CA ASP A 161 -22.19 4.41 -7.65
C ASP A 161 -23.12 5.63 -7.70
N ASN A 162 -24.36 5.46 -7.22
CA ASN A 162 -25.38 6.50 -7.26
C ASN A 162 -25.22 7.59 -6.18
N SER A 163 -24.13 7.58 -5.43
CA SER A 163 -23.91 8.58 -4.41
C SER A 163 -22.49 9.15 -4.51
N PRO A 164 -22.32 10.47 -4.69
CA PRO A 164 -20.99 11.06 -4.75
C PRO A 164 -20.22 10.76 -3.46
N ALA A 165 -18.92 10.50 -3.58
CA ALA A 165 -18.04 10.34 -2.43
C ALA A 165 -18.09 11.63 -1.60
N ALA A 166 -18.37 11.51 -0.31
CA ALA A 166 -18.62 12.67 0.56
C ALA A 166 -17.33 13.44 0.93
N GLY A 167 -16.16 12.88 0.65
CA GLY A 167 -14.89 13.39 1.16
C GLY A 167 -14.05 14.13 0.12
N GLY A 168 -13.20 15.03 0.62
CA GLY A 168 -12.29 15.84 -0.19
C GLY A 168 -11.01 15.11 -0.59
N PHE A 169 -10.12 15.83 -1.27
CA PHE A 169 -8.76 15.41 -1.55
C PHE A 169 -7.78 16.20 -0.66
N ALA A 170 -6.78 15.54 -0.10
CA ALA A 170 -5.66 16.22 0.54
C ALA A 170 -4.35 15.44 0.38
N LYS A 171 -3.24 16.19 0.46
CA LYS A 171 -1.91 15.62 0.65
C LYS A 171 -1.70 15.39 2.13
N VAL A 172 -1.42 14.14 2.48
CA VAL A 172 -1.06 13.76 3.85
C VAL A 172 0.46 13.87 3.97
N PRO A 173 1.00 14.62 4.94
CA PRO A 173 2.44 14.70 5.14
C PRO A 173 3.05 13.30 5.23
N THR A 174 3.95 12.97 4.31
CA THR A 174 4.60 11.66 4.28
C THR A 174 6.04 11.86 3.81
N PRO A 175 7.03 11.42 4.60
CA PRO A 175 8.43 11.51 4.20
C PRO A 175 8.68 10.84 2.84
N TRP A 176 9.50 11.48 2.01
CA TRP A 176 9.70 11.06 0.61
C TRP A 176 10.26 9.63 0.49
N TRP A 177 11.07 9.17 1.45
CA TRP A 177 11.62 7.82 1.45
C TRP A 177 10.56 6.73 1.74
N LEU A 178 9.37 7.11 2.21
CA LEU A 178 8.24 6.21 2.42
C LEU A 178 7.24 6.24 1.26
N TRP A 179 7.45 7.06 0.23
CA TRP A 179 6.52 7.17 -0.91
C TRP A 179 6.35 5.86 -1.67
N MET A 180 7.34 4.97 -1.64
CA MET A 180 7.18 3.63 -2.22
C MET A 180 6.09 2.78 -1.55
N LEU A 181 5.60 3.15 -0.36
CA LEU A 181 4.55 2.44 0.38
C LEU A 181 3.17 3.09 0.26
N THR A 182 3.07 4.26 -0.38
CA THR A 182 1.82 5.03 -0.46
C THR A 182 0.86 4.47 -1.49
N SER A 183 1.38 3.89 -2.58
CA SER A 183 0.56 3.22 -3.57
C SER A 183 1.33 2.15 -4.34
N PRO A 184 0.61 1.14 -4.89
CA PRO A 184 1.20 0.11 -5.75
C PRO A 184 2.00 0.69 -6.93
N ALA A 185 1.58 1.83 -7.48
CA ALA A 185 2.26 2.48 -8.59
C ALA A 185 3.66 2.98 -8.20
N HIS A 186 3.81 3.58 -7.02
CA HIS A 186 5.13 4.01 -6.53
C HIS A 186 6.05 2.81 -6.31
N SER A 187 5.54 1.73 -5.71
CA SER A 187 6.28 0.47 -5.56
C SER A 187 6.81 -0.07 -6.89
N TRP A 188 5.95 -0.09 -7.92
CA TRP A 188 6.33 -0.54 -9.26
C TRP A 188 7.34 0.36 -9.93
N ILE A 189 7.25 1.68 -9.78
CA ILE A 189 8.27 2.61 -10.31
C ILE A 189 9.65 2.29 -9.71
N VAL A 190 9.72 2.08 -8.40
CA VAL A 190 10.98 1.72 -7.72
C VAL A 190 11.51 0.38 -8.25
N ALA A 191 10.65 -0.63 -8.37
CA ALA A 191 11.04 -1.93 -8.91
C ALA A 191 11.49 -1.85 -10.38
N ALA A 192 10.82 -1.05 -11.21
CA ALA A 192 11.14 -0.88 -12.62
C ALA A 192 12.49 -0.18 -12.82
N VAL A 193 12.79 0.86 -12.04
CA VAL A 193 14.10 1.52 -12.02
C VAL A 193 15.17 0.51 -11.62
N GLY A 194 14.93 -0.29 -10.57
CA GLY A 194 15.84 -1.35 -10.15
C GLY A 194 16.10 -2.38 -11.25
N GLY A 195 15.05 -2.87 -11.90
CA GLY A 195 15.12 -3.83 -13.00
C GLY A 195 15.89 -3.28 -14.19
N ALA A 196 15.72 -2.00 -14.54
CA ALA A 196 16.47 -1.33 -15.59
C ALA A 196 17.98 -1.29 -15.27
N LEU A 197 18.37 -1.00 -14.03
CA LEU A 197 19.78 -1.03 -13.61
C LEU A 197 20.38 -2.43 -13.72
N VAL A 198 19.65 -3.46 -13.26
CA VAL A 198 20.09 -4.86 -13.38
C VAL A 198 20.27 -5.23 -14.86
N TYR A 199 19.32 -4.88 -15.72
CA TYR A 199 19.38 -5.14 -17.16
C TYR A 199 20.57 -4.45 -17.85
N LEU A 200 20.82 -3.18 -17.52
CA LEU A 200 21.96 -2.43 -18.07
C LEU A 200 23.30 -3.00 -17.61
N SER A 201 23.36 -3.54 -16.38
CA SER A 201 24.56 -4.19 -15.85
C SER A 201 24.92 -5.48 -16.62
N THR A 202 23.92 -6.24 -17.07
CA THR A 202 24.14 -7.51 -17.78
C THR A 202 24.48 -7.28 -19.25
N ARG A 203 23.82 -6.31 -19.93
CA ARG A 203 24.16 -5.96 -21.32
C ARG A 203 25.58 -5.45 -21.51
N ARG A 204 26.12 -4.71 -20.54
CA ARG A 204 27.52 -4.24 -20.59
C ARG A 204 28.53 -5.38 -20.62
N LYS A 205 28.22 -6.53 -19.99
CA LYS A 205 29.10 -7.70 -19.99
C LYS A 205 29.09 -8.43 -21.34
N GLY A 206 27.93 -8.54 -22.00
CA GLY A 206 27.83 -9.16 -23.33
C GLY A 206 28.67 -8.44 -24.38
N ARG A 207 28.54 -7.11 -24.47
CA ARG A 207 29.31 -6.30 -25.44
C ARG A 207 30.82 -6.30 -25.21
N ALA A 208 31.30 -6.53 -23.99
CA ALA A 208 32.74 -6.64 -23.72
C ALA A 208 33.31 -7.98 -24.18
N ASN A 209 32.50 -9.04 -24.22
CA ASN A 209 32.91 -10.36 -24.68
C ASN A 209 32.85 -10.49 -26.21
N ASP A 210 32.02 -9.71 -26.90
CA ASP A 210 31.91 -9.75 -28.37
C ASP A 210 32.99 -8.91 -29.08
N ALA A 211 33.80 -8.16 -28.33
CA ALA A 211 34.79 -7.20 -28.87
C ALA A 211 36.25 -7.62 -28.66
N GLY A 212 36.51 -8.85 -28.21
CA GLY A 212 37.84 -9.45 -28.05
C GLY A 212 37.93 -10.77 -28.77
#